data_AF-A0A1X0WI16-F1
#
_entry.id   AF-A0A1X0WI16-F1
#
_cell.length_a   1.000
_cell.length_b   1.000
_cell.length_c   1.000
_cell.angle_alpha   90.00
_cell.angle_beta   90.00
_cell.angle_gamma   90.00
#
_symmetry.space_group_name_H-M   'P 1'
#
loop_
_entity.id
_entity.type
_entity.pdbx_description
1 polymer ?
#
loop_
_entity_poly.entity_id
_entity_poly.type
_entity_poly.pdbx_seq_one_letter_code
_entity_poly.pdbx_strand_id
1 'polypeptide(L)'
;MTISRRSLFRWLVPSAAVGWLGGSRANAAEPLQHAQAVQGSESIAAAVENLKSLDGAGITGYALKHPYGRNTVGAKLNNFVTIEDFADADSARGDWSTAINAALKYAIKNDIHDVYGTGTYNISKPIIVEYLGNRGLNISISHLVANKNWQENTTLWDALPMIFIGDTDGNITGLNLRINMLNGAGKADGIRAKDNGFALCQLHIGDARNCIRVISNGEHTWPNGALQITGDFWTENWLGVHITRGTKGTTPISESWKINVKFVANNRYGGILLRGGSQYSQLTGDHDYNGRYLSIVQVDSLEGLSRGKIVSNGITRSEILMAYQTQGEAWLMLMESKDVSISQGTTSSFSKGQTLTVSGKSSIKRKILQVQRCGDNPSGTNYVDILHDFEGEPFAKIQALLGYCSGIYGSMLFTSFITAQNGFSGTTDGLRGMGIANSGTALSLYNRALSEEPVANFTADFVNFQKKLYMQAHLYEGIGTAQVIGRSSSEFTTLFTLQESPLDRYLQELNLYKVYIKTNFLGVAGEFLISLTADPAEKTPMVAQAVFWNQGAFAWRVSGYDFQVRQEATDQMQFVANILRV
;
A
#
# COMPACT_ATOMS: atom_id res chain seq x y z
N MET A 1 4.74 64.73 -38.99
CA MET A 1 4.95 66.17 -39.32
C MET A 1 6.14 66.71 -38.52
N THR A 2 6.53 67.97 -38.72
CA THR A 2 7.92 68.45 -38.58
C THR A 2 8.13 69.56 -37.53
N ILE A 3 9.31 69.51 -36.87
CA ILE A 3 10.19 70.64 -36.44
C ILE A 3 9.70 71.67 -35.38
N SER A 4 10.47 71.77 -34.27
CA SER A 4 10.93 73.00 -33.56
C SER A 4 11.77 72.57 -32.33
N ARG A 5 12.95 73.09 -31.92
CA ARG A 5 13.97 74.06 -32.39
C ARG A 5 13.84 75.59 -32.08
N ARG A 6 14.59 75.98 -31.01
CA ARG A 6 15.26 77.27 -30.66
C ARG A 6 14.52 78.34 -29.82
N SER A 7 15.20 78.75 -28.75
CA SER A 7 15.41 80.15 -28.33
C SER A 7 16.86 80.30 -27.80
N LEU A 8 17.52 81.46 -27.98
CA LEU A 8 18.98 81.59 -27.76
C LEU A 8 19.42 83.06 -27.58
N PHE A 9 20.06 83.38 -26.45
CA PHE A 9 20.83 84.60 -26.06
C PHE A 9 20.32 86.02 -26.35
N ARG A 10 20.38 86.87 -25.30
CA ARG A 10 20.87 88.28 -25.29
C ARG A 10 21.25 88.66 -23.84
N TRP A 11 21.92 89.77 -23.53
CA TRP A 11 23.26 90.29 -23.92
C TRP A 11 23.50 91.58 -23.12
N LEU A 12 24.68 91.82 -22.53
CA LEU A 12 25.27 93.16 -22.32
C LEU A 12 26.69 93.06 -21.73
N VAL A 13 27.45 94.17 -21.81
CA VAL A 13 28.94 94.15 -21.89
C VAL A 13 29.58 95.24 -20.95
N PRO A 14 30.79 95.84 -21.14
CA PRO A 14 31.81 95.82 -20.09
C PRO A 14 32.24 97.20 -19.55
N SER A 15 33.25 97.21 -18.68
CA SER A 15 34.25 98.29 -18.61
C SER A 15 35.64 97.70 -18.35
N ALA A 16 36.71 98.45 -18.66
CA ALA A 16 38.10 97.97 -18.61
C ALA A 16 39.07 99.07 -18.15
N ALA A 17 40.20 98.67 -17.58
CA ALA A 17 41.37 99.51 -17.34
C ALA A 17 42.65 98.66 -17.43
N VAL A 18 43.77 99.27 -17.85
CA VAL A 18 45.06 98.61 -18.08
C VAL A 18 46.15 99.27 -17.24
N GLY A 19 47.03 98.47 -16.65
CA GLY A 19 48.24 98.90 -15.93
C GLY A 19 49.37 97.88 -16.17
N TRP A 20 50.64 98.29 -16.12
CA TRP A 20 51.75 97.58 -16.75
C TRP A 20 53.01 97.49 -15.87
N LEU A 21 53.89 96.51 -16.19
CA LEU A 21 55.23 96.23 -15.59
C LEU A 21 55.27 95.69 -14.14
N GLY A 22 56.22 94.80 -13.82
CA GLY A 22 56.44 94.45 -12.40
C GLY A 22 57.48 93.40 -11.95
N GLY A 23 57.88 92.40 -12.75
CA GLY A 23 59.05 91.53 -12.46
C GLY A 23 58.96 90.46 -11.35
N SER A 24 60.07 89.71 -11.19
CA SER A 24 60.31 88.58 -10.27
C SER A 24 59.55 87.26 -10.52
N ARG A 25 60.17 86.13 -10.12
CA ARG A 25 59.68 84.75 -10.26
C ARG A 25 59.63 84.07 -8.88
N ALA A 26 58.83 83.01 -8.81
CA ALA A 26 58.88 81.93 -7.80
C ALA A 26 58.53 82.30 -6.35
N ASN A 27 57.34 81.85 -5.93
CA ASN A 27 57.28 80.69 -5.04
C ASN A 27 56.06 79.82 -5.38
N ALA A 28 56.04 78.58 -4.90
CA ALA A 28 55.17 77.53 -5.42
C ALA A 28 53.75 77.52 -4.81
N ALA A 29 52.78 77.13 -5.65
CA ALA A 29 51.50 76.55 -5.24
C ALA A 29 51.09 75.52 -6.30
N GLU A 30 51.03 74.24 -5.93
CA GLU A 30 50.57 73.18 -6.84
C GLU A 30 49.04 73.24 -7.05
N PRO A 31 48.52 72.86 -8.22
CA PRO A 31 47.09 72.93 -8.50
C PRO A 31 46.31 71.84 -7.75
N LEU A 32 45.40 72.27 -6.87
CA LEU A 32 44.49 71.46 -6.04
C LEU A 32 43.53 70.51 -6.80
N GLN A 33 43.66 70.38 -8.13
CA GLN A 33 42.77 69.58 -8.97
C GLN A 33 43.11 68.08 -8.99
N HIS A 34 44.34 67.66 -8.71
CA HIS A 34 44.68 66.22 -8.67
C HIS A 34 44.03 65.49 -7.49
N ALA A 35 43.93 66.12 -6.30
CA ALA A 35 43.40 65.46 -5.10
C ALA A 35 41.93 65.00 -5.25
N GLN A 36 41.08 65.82 -5.86
CA GLN A 36 39.66 65.49 -6.05
C GLN A 36 39.44 64.41 -7.13
N ALA A 37 40.28 64.38 -8.17
CA ALA A 37 40.26 63.31 -9.16
C ALA A 37 40.71 61.96 -8.57
N VAL A 38 41.76 61.99 -7.72
CA VAL A 38 42.24 60.80 -6.99
C VAL A 38 41.16 60.27 -6.06
N GLN A 39 40.57 61.09 -5.18
CA GLN A 39 39.47 60.68 -4.29
C GLN A 39 38.26 60.10 -5.05
N GLY A 40 37.92 60.69 -6.21
CA GLY A 40 36.91 60.12 -7.11
C GLY A 40 37.27 58.71 -7.58
N SER A 41 38.50 58.51 -8.07
CA SER A 41 38.98 57.20 -8.52
C SER A 41 39.10 56.16 -7.40
N GLU A 42 39.54 56.57 -6.20
CA GLU A 42 39.62 55.71 -5.01
C GLU A 42 38.24 55.25 -4.56
N SER A 43 37.24 56.14 -4.58
CA SER A 43 35.85 55.78 -4.25
C SER A 43 35.25 54.77 -5.24
N ILE A 44 35.58 54.88 -6.52
CA ILE A 44 35.15 53.93 -7.56
C ILE A 44 35.88 52.60 -7.42
N ALA A 45 37.20 52.61 -7.16
CA ALA A 45 37.99 51.41 -6.93
C ALA A 45 37.47 50.64 -5.70
N ALA A 46 37.24 51.33 -4.58
CA ALA A 46 36.66 50.72 -3.37
C ALA A 46 35.25 50.16 -3.62
N ALA A 47 34.40 50.87 -4.36
CA ALA A 47 33.07 50.35 -4.75
C ALA A 47 33.17 49.09 -5.64
N VAL A 48 34.14 49.05 -6.57
CA VAL A 48 34.37 47.89 -7.45
C VAL A 48 34.91 46.69 -6.68
N GLU A 49 35.86 46.87 -5.75
CA GLU A 49 36.33 45.75 -4.90
C GLU A 49 35.25 45.27 -3.94
N ASN A 50 34.44 46.16 -3.37
CA ASN A 50 33.28 45.78 -2.56
C ASN A 50 32.26 44.95 -3.38
N LEU A 51 32.02 45.30 -4.65
CA LEU A 51 31.13 44.53 -5.55
C LEU A 51 31.74 43.19 -6.01
N LYS A 52 33.06 43.03 -5.99
CA LYS A 52 33.75 41.74 -6.23
C LYS A 52 33.82 40.84 -4.99
N SER A 53 33.68 41.42 -3.79
CA SER A 53 33.73 40.69 -2.53
C SER A 53 32.53 39.73 -2.37
N LEU A 54 32.60 38.83 -1.38
CA LEU A 54 31.47 37.96 -1.02
C LEU A 54 30.22 38.77 -0.63
N ASP A 55 30.40 39.96 -0.06
CA ASP A 55 29.32 40.89 0.31
C ASP A 55 28.77 41.68 -0.90
N GLY A 56 29.36 41.55 -2.08
CA GLY A 56 28.99 42.29 -3.30
C GLY A 56 27.53 42.11 -3.71
N ALA A 57 27.00 40.88 -3.60
CA ALA A 57 25.57 40.62 -3.78
C ALA A 57 24.73 41.22 -2.63
N GLY A 58 25.26 41.25 -1.41
CA GLY A 58 24.64 41.84 -0.23
C GLY A 58 24.47 43.36 -0.30
N ILE A 59 25.33 44.07 -1.04
CA ILE A 59 25.22 45.52 -1.27
C ILE A 59 24.55 45.91 -2.60
N THR A 60 24.40 44.97 -3.54
CA THR A 60 23.72 45.23 -4.82
C THR A 60 22.21 45.29 -4.62
N GLY A 61 21.59 46.43 -4.91
CA GLY A 61 20.14 46.62 -4.75
C GLY A 61 19.29 45.72 -5.67
N TYR A 62 18.16 45.24 -5.17
CA TYR A 62 17.21 44.38 -5.89
C TYR A 62 15.76 44.86 -5.70
N ALA A 63 14.99 44.89 -6.78
CA ALA A 63 13.54 45.03 -6.72
C ALA A 63 12.88 44.31 -7.91
N LEU A 64 11.77 43.63 -7.63
CA LEU A 64 10.98 42.93 -8.63
C LEU A 64 10.01 43.91 -9.30
N LYS A 65 10.17 44.13 -10.61
CA LYS A 65 9.35 45.06 -11.43
C LYS A 65 9.46 46.55 -11.01
N HIS A 66 10.65 47.14 -11.21
CA HIS A 66 10.97 48.58 -11.03
C HIS A 66 11.22 49.00 -9.56
N PRO A 67 11.23 50.31 -9.19
CA PRO A 67 12.44 50.97 -8.69
C PRO A 67 12.82 50.61 -7.25
N TYR A 68 14.13 50.63 -6.97
CA TYR A 68 14.74 49.95 -5.82
C TYR A 68 14.27 50.44 -4.43
N GLY A 69 13.75 49.50 -3.65
CA GLY A 69 13.64 49.60 -2.19
C GLY A 69 14.89 49.04 -1.49
N ARG A 70 14.81 48.82 -0.16
CA ARG A 70 15.93 48.35 0.69
C ARG A 70 16.35 46.87 0.51
N ASN A 71 15.84 46.18 -0.50
CA ASN A 71 16.17 44.76 -0.75
C ASN A 71 17.44 44.64 -1.60
N THR A 72 18.15 43.52 -1.49
CA THR A 72 19.45 43.30 -2.14
C THR A 72 19.49 41.96 -2.86
N VAL A 73 20.43 41.78 -3.80
CA VAL A 73 20.56 40.55 -4.60
C VAL A 73 20.90 39.36 -3.70
N GLY A 74 21.78 39.54 -2.71
CA GLY A 74 22.09 38.52 -1.69
C GLY A 74 20.84 38.13 -0.89
N ALA A 75 20.05 39.11 -0.45
CA ALA A 75 18.76 38.84 0.21
C ALA A 75 17.74 38.16 -0.72
N LYS A 76 17.87 38.29 -2.05
CA LYS A 76 17.04 37.55 -3.01
C LYS A 76 17.53 36.12 -3.27
N LEU A 77 18.84 35.89 -3.27
CA LEU A 77 19.45 34.57 -3.42
C LEU A 77 19.19 33.70 -2.18
N ASN A 78 19.40 34.23 -0.97
CA ASN A 78 19.21 33.53 0.32
C ASN A 78 17.76 33.14 0.67
N ASN A 79 16.80 33.16 -0.28
CA ASN A 79 15.45 32.60 -0.07
C ASN A 79 15.43 31.07 -0.24
N PHE A 80 16.50 30.48 -0.77
CA PHE A 80 16.74 29.05 -0.83
C PHE A 80 18.23 28.80 -0.58
N VAL A 81 18.58 27.53 -0.39
CA VAL A 81 19.97 27.05 -0.30
C VAL A 81 20.21 26.04 -1.41
N THR A 82 21.36 26.06 -2.06
CA THR A 82 21.85 24.90 -2.81
C THR A 82 22.89 24.14 -1.99
N ILE A 83 23.00 22.83 -2.18
CA ILE A 83 24.07 22.00 -1.60
C ILE A 83 25.44 22.45 -2.14
N GLU A 84 25.46 22.91 -3.39
CA GLU A 84 26.60 23.48 -4.09
C GLU A 84 27.17 24.74 -3.40
N ASP A 85 26.35 25.57 -2.74
CA ASP A 85 26.81 26.73 -1.93
C ASP A 85 27.66 26.33 -0.71
N PHE A 86 27.58 25.05 -0.30
CA PHE A 86 28.28 24.48 0.86
C PHE A 86 29.39 23.52 0.46
N ALA A 87 29.80 23.50 -0.82
CA ALA A 87 30.86 22.64 -1.33
C ALA A 87 32.21 22.91 -0.64
N ASP A 88 32.84 21.84 -0.17
CA ASP A 88 34.06 21.87 0.65
C ASP A 88 35.19 20.99 0.09
N ALA A 89 36.27 20.82 0.85
CA ALA A 89 37.41 19.99 0.46
C ALA A 89 37.12 18.47 0.43
N ASP A 90 36.01 18.02 1.03
CA ASP A 90 35.51 16.64 0.88
C ASP A 90 34.71 16.52 -0.43
N SER A 91 33.85 17.49 -0.71
CA SER A 91 33.03 17.59 -1.93
C SER A 91 33.89 17.70 -3.19
N ALA A 92 34.99 18.47 -3.13
CA ALA A 92 36.01 18.55 -4.19
C ALA A 92 36.77 17.23 -4.41
N ARG A 93 36.75 16.32 -3.43
CA ARG A 93 37.26 14.93 -3.54
C ARG A 93 36.13 13.91 -3.85
N GLY A 94 34.91 14.39 -4.08
CA GLY A 94 33.74 13.62 -4.48
C GLY A 94 32.83 13.15 -3.35
N ASP A 95 33.10 13.48 -2.08
CA ASP A 95 32.26 13.13 -0.93
C ASP A 95 31.48 14.34 -0.39
N TRP A 96 30.18 14.37 -0.67
CA TRP A 96 29.30 15.50 -0.38
C TRP A 96 28.62 15.42 0.99
N SER A 97 28.97 14.43 1.82
CA SER A 97 28.34 14.21 3.13
C SER A 97 28.41 15.45 4.02
N THR A 98 29.56 16.15 3.99
CA THR A 98 29.79 17.34 4.82
C THR A 98 28.98 18.53 4.30
N ALA A 99 29.05 18.82 3.00
CA ALA A 99 28.31 19.91 2.35
C ALA A 99 26.79 19.80 2.55
N ILE A 100 26.19 18.62 2.33
CA ILE A 100 24.73 18.43 2.47
C ILE A 100 24.29 18.66 3.92
N ASN A 101 25.01 18.09 4.90
CA ASN A 101 24.71 18.31 6.31
C ASN A 101 24.91 19.78 6.74
N ALA A 102 25.85 20.51 6.13
CA ALA A 102 26.06 21.93 6.36
C ALA A 102 24.93 22.79 5.77
N ALA A 103 24.53 22.53 4.52
CA ALA A 103 23.41 23.18 3.84
C ALA A 103 22.09 23.05 4.62
N LEU A 104 21.75 21.82 5.05
CA LEU A 104 20.56 21.56 5.88
C LEU A 104 20.62 22.30 7.22
N LYS A 105 21.76 22.27 7.92
CA LYS A 105 21.94 22.97 9.21
C LYS A 105 21.88 24.49 9.06
N TYR A 106 22.37 25.04 7.95
CA TYR A 106 22.22 26.47 7.66
C TYR A 106 20.76 26.83 7.37
N ALA A 107 20.06 26.04 6.55
CA ALA A 107 18.66 26.29 6.23
C ALA A 107 17.76 26.25 7.48
N ILE A 108 17.89 25.19 8.29
CA ILE A 108 17.14 25.00 9.55
C ILE A 108 17.48 26.06 10.61
N LYS A 109 18.70 26.63 10.59
CA LYS A 109 19.11 27.72 11.50
C LYS A 109 18.58 29.09 11.09
N ASN A 110 18.45 29.36 9.78
CA ASN A 110 18.06 30.67 9.24
C ASN A 110 16.60 30.72 8.75
N ASP A 111 15.80 29.70 9.07
CA ASP A 111 14.38 29.56 8.68
C ASP A 111 14.16 29.60 7.14
N ILE A 112 15.08 28.97 6.40
CA ILE A 112 14.98 28.79 4.96
C ILE A 112 14.34 27.42 4.70
N HIS A 113 13.14 27.43 4.10
CA HIS A 113 12.33 26.22 3.91
C HIS A 113 12.68 25.42 2.64
N ASP A 114 13.69 25.82 1.86
CA ASP A 114 13.98 25.24 0.55
C ASP A 114 15.48 24.94 0.37
N VAL A 115 15.82 23.65 0.24
CA VAL A 115 17.18 23.14 0.00
C VAL A 115 17.22 22.29 -1.28
N TYR A 116 18.03 22.71 -2.24
CA TYR A 116 18.16 22.08 -3.55
C TYR A 116 19.53 21.44 -3.77
N GLY A 117 19.58 20.37 -4.57
CA GLY A 117 20.82 19.84 -5.11
C GLY A 117 20.63 19.32 -6.53
N THR A 118 21.35 19.88 -7.49
CA THR A 118 21.20 19.56 -8.92
C THR A 118 22.09 18.40 -9.40
N GLY A 119 23.20 18.15 -8.69
CA GLY A 119 24.24 17.19 -9.08
C GLY A 119 24.02 15.73 -8.66
N THR A 120 25.10 14.95 -8.82
CA THR A 120 25.20 13.57 -8.30
C THR A 120 26.08 13.54 -7.07
N TYR A 121 25.47 13.32 -5.91
CA TYR A 121 26.13 13.38 -4.62
C TYR A 121 26.50 11.98 -4.13
N ASN A 122 27.78 11.63 -4.19
CA ASN A 122 28.28 10.46 -3.46
C ASN A 122 28.50 10.85 -1.99
N ILE A 123 28.10 9.97 -1.06
CA ILE A 123 28.24 10.18 0.39
C ILE A 123 29.01 9.03 1.06
N SER A 124 29.94 9.36 1.97
CA SER A 124 30.60 8.39 2.87
C SER A 124 29.89 8.20 4.21
N LYS A 125 29.03 9.14 4.60
CA LYS A 125 28.34 9.18 5.89
C LYS A 125 26.86 9.52 5.71
N PRO A 126 25.98 9.13 6.65
CA PRO A 126 24.58 9.50 6.61
C PRO A 126 24.34 11.02 6.60
N ILE A 127 23.32 11.44 5.88
CA ILE A 127 22.69 12.76 6.02
C ILE A 127 21.74 12.70 7.21
N ILE A 128 21.79 13.71 8.09
CA ILE A 128 20.93 13.76 9.28
C ILE A 128 19.93 14.91 9.14
N VAL A 129 18.64 14.58 9.13
CA VAL A 129 17.53 15.54 9.22
C VAL A 129 17.04 15.52 10.68
N GLU A 130 17.45 16.52 11.44
CA GLU A 130 17.21 16.73 12.89
C GLU A 130 16.99 18.22 13.19
N TYR A 131 16.40 18.57 14.35
CA TYR A 131 16.06 19.93 14.80
C TYR A 131 15.05 20.71 13.93
N LEU A 132 14.31 20.01 13.06
CA LEU A 132 13.27 20.64 12.23
C LEU A 132 11.97 20.87 13.02
N GLY A 133 11.65 19.99 13.97
CA GLY A 133 10.36 20.00 14.66
C GLY A 133 9.18 20.01 13.67
N ASN A 134 8.31 21.01 13.80
CA ASN A 134 7.13 21.21 12.94
C ASN A 134 7.27 22.35 11.91
N ARG A 135 8.48 22.88 11.68
CA ARG A 135 8.67 24.09 10.85
C ARG A 135 8.55 23.86 9.34
N GLY A 136 8.64 22.60 8.89
CA GLY A 136 8.55 22.23 7.47
C GLY A 136 9.80 22.59 6.66
N LEU A 137 10.14 21.72 5.71
CA LEU A 137 11.34 21.84 4.87
C LEU A 137 11.15 21.07 3.56
N ASN A 138 11.36 21.73 2.43
CA ASN A 138 11.55 21.08 1.14
C ASN A 138 13.03 20.73 0.96
N ILE A 139 13.33 19.46 0.74
CA ILE A 139 14.66 19.00 0.33
C ILE A 139 14.50 18.35 -1.05
N SER A 140 15.18 18.85 -2.08
CA SER A 140 15.09 18.29 -3.44
C SER A 140 16.47 18.00 -4.02
N ILE A 141 16.87 16.73 -3.97
CA ILE A 141 18.16 16.22 -4.44
C ILE A 141 17.98 15.50 -5.78
N SER A 142 18.86 15.74 -6.75
CA SER A 142 18.82 15.04 -8.03
C SER A 142 19.22 13.56 -7.87
N HIS A 143 20.50 13.26 -7.62
CA HIS A 143 20.95 11.88 -7.38
C HIS A 143 21.75 11.76 -6.08
N LEU A 144 21.40 10.80 -5.22
CA LEU A 144 22.13 10.48 -3.99
C LEU A 144 22.65 9.04 -4.05
N VAL A 145 23.94 8.85 -3.79
CA VAL A 145 24.65 7.57 -3.98
C VAL A 145 25.51 7.24 -2.77
N ALA A 146 25.33 6.06 -2.18
CA ALA A 146 26.24 5.55 -1.15
C ALA A 146 27.61 5.26 -1.79
N ASN A 147 28.70 5.76 -1.22
CA ASN A 147 30.01 5.58 -1.86
C ASN A 147 30.50 4.12 -1.76
N LYS A 148 31.50 3.76 -2.58
CA LYS A 148 32.09 2.41 -2.60
C LYS A 148 32.65 1.92 -1.24
N ASN A 149 33.00 2.85 -0.35
CA ASN A 149 33.55 2.60 0.98
C ASN A 149 32.46 2.54 2.06
N TRP A 150 31.17 2.62 1.71
CA TRP A 150 30.08 2.49 2.67
C TRP A 150 30.17 1.17 3.41
N GLN A 151 29.78 1.18 4.69
CA GLN A 151 29.87 0.03 5.59
C GLN A 151 29.04 -1.14 5.04
N GLU A 152 29.67 -2.33 4.95
CA GLU A 152 28.98 -3.57 4.61
C GLU A 152 27.97 -3.95 5.72
N ASN A 153 26.78 -4.39 5.31
CA ASN A 153 25.79 -5.02 6.18
C ASN A 153 26.00 -6.56 6.19
N THR A 154 25.64 -7.22 7.30
CA THR A 154 25.73 -8.68 7.44
C THR A 154 24.38 -9.37 7.25
N THR A 155 23.27 -8.64 7.35
CA THR A 155 21.88 -9.12 7.31
C THR A 155 20.97 -8.11 6.58
N LEU A 156 19.67 -8.40 6.49
CA LEU A 156 18.66 -7.43 6.03
C LEU A 156 18.42 -6.28 7.04
N TRP A 157 18.99 -6.35 8.25
CA TRP A 157 18.56 -5.53 9.39
C TRP A 157 19.56 -4.47 9.85
N ASP A 158 20.86 -4.72 9.68
CA ASP A 158 21.98 -3.96 10.25
C ASP A 158 22.59 -2.90 9.31
N ALA A 159 22.01 -2.68 8.14
CA ALA A 159 22.47 -1.69 7.17
C ALA A 159 22.46 -0.25 7.72
N LEU A 160 23.49 0.51 7.40
CA LEU A 160 23.59 1.94 7.72
C LEU A 160 22.81 2.75 6.66
N PRO A 161 21.88 3.65 7.05
CA PRO A 161 21.04 4.39 6.13
C PRO A 161 21.73 5.62 5.53
N MET A 162 21.44 5.92 4.27
CA MET A 162 21.90 7.12 3.59
C MET A 162 21.32 8.39 4.21
N ILE A 163 20.08 8.33 4.72
CA ILE A 163 19.41 9.43 5.41
C ILE A 163 18.79 8.93 6.73
N PHE A 164 19.15 9.57 7.84
CA PHE A 164 18.41 9.49 9.09
C PHE A 164 17.42 10.67 9.19
N ILE A 165 16.18 10.41 9.62
CA ILE A 165 15.17 11.44 9.87
C ILE A 165 14.59 11.27 11.28
N GLY A 166 14.68 12.31 12.10
CA GLY A 166 13.96 12.42 13.36
C GLY A 166 14.68 13.26 14.43
N ASP A 167 13.97 13.49 15.54
CA ASP A 167 14.35 14.44 16.59
C ASP A 167 14.24 13.80 17.99
N THR A 168 14.89 14.37 19.00
CA THR A 168 14.76 13.90 20.40
C THR A 168 13.49 14.42 21.08
N ASP A 169 13.00 15.58 20.63
CA ASP A 169 12.00 16.36 21.38
C ASP A 169 10.58 16.19 20.82
N GLY A 170 10.44 15.59 19.63
CA GLY A 170 9.15 15.25 19.00
C GLY A 170 9.33 14.57 17.64
N ASN A 171 8.24 14.20 16.96
CA ASN A 171 8.34 13.81 15.55
C ASN A 171 8.77 15.03 14.72
N ILE A 172 9.57 14.81 13.68
CA ILE A 172 9.68 15.77 12.58
C ILE A 172 8.37 15.74 11.77
N THR A 173 7.81 16.92 11.46
CA THR A 173 6.60 17.07 10.65
C THR A 173 6.75 18.14 9.57
N GLY A 174 6.00 18.00 8.46
CA GLY A 174 6.06 18.94 7.34
C GLY A 174 7.32 18.84 6.45
N LEU A 175 8.16 17.83 6.65
CA LEU A 175 9.25 17.50 5.71
C LEU A 175 8.67 17.02 4.36
N ASN A 176 9.19 17.59 3.28
CA ASN A 176 8.93 17.21 1.90
C ASN A 176 10.28 16.87 1.24
N LEU A 177 10.67 15.59 1.28
CA LEU A 177 11.93 15.10 0.72
C LEU A 177 11.70 14.51 -0.66
N ARG A 178 12.33 15.08 -1.68
CA ARG A 178 12.39 14.59 -3.06
C ARG A 178 13.81 14.14 -3.40
N ILE A 179 13.94 12.92 -3.93
CA ILE A 179 15.17 12.39 -4.52
C ILE A 179 14.80 11.82 -5.90
N ASN A 180 15.47 12.23 -6.99
CA ASN A 180 15.14 11.67 -8.31
C ASN A 180 15.77 10.28 -8.52
N MET A 181 16.99 10.03 -8.02
CA MET A 181 17.60 8.69 -7.93
C MET A 181 18.28 8.47 -6.58
N LEU A 182 17.96 7.36 -5.91
CA LEU A 182 18.61 6.88 -4.69
C LEU A 182 19.30 5.54 -4.95
N ASN A 183 20.62 5.46 -4.69
CA ASN A 183 21.40 4.24 -4.91
C ASN A 183 22.20 3.85 -3.66
N GLY A 184 21.79 2.75 -3.02
CA GLY A 184 22.42 2.22 -1.81
C GLY A 184 23.70 1.42 -2.02
N ALA A 185 24.20 1.32 -3.25
CA ALA A 185 25.44 0.66 -3.66
C ALA A 185 25.60 -0.81 -3.22
N GLY A 186 24.49 -1.48 -2.90
CA GLY A 186 24.42 -2.85 -2.42
C GLY A 186 24.58 -3.02 -0.92
N LYS A 187 24.65 -1.93 -0.14
CA LYS A 187 25.09 -1.92 1.27
C LYS A 187 24.25 -1.06 2.22
N ALA A 188 23.68 0.03 1.71
CA ALA A 188 22.99 1.03 2.52
C ALA A 188 21.48 0.80 2.55
N ASP A 189 20.83 1.14 3.67
CA ASP A 189 19.42 1.52 3.64
C ASP A 189 19.28 2.90 2.96
N GLY A 190 18.13 3.19 2.35
CA GLY A 190 17.84 4.53 1.83
C GLY A 190 17.53 5.51 2.97
N ILE A 191 16.33 5.38 3.54
CA ILE A 191 15.83 6.24 4.62
C ILE A 191 15.50 5.39 5.86
N ARG A 192 15.94 5.83 7.04
CA ARG A 192 15.54 5.23 8.33
C ARG A 192 15.17 6.29 9.37
N ALA A 193 14.16 5.99 10.18
CA ALA A 193 13.81 6.84 11.32
C ALA A 193 14.89 6.80 12.42
N LYS A 194 15.14 7.96 13.05
CA LYS A 194 16.03 8.16 14.20
C LYS A 194 15.21 8.76 15.35
N ASP A 195 15.53 8.40 16.59
CA ASP A 195 14.89 8.94 17.80
C ASP A 195 13.35 8.94 17.68
N ASN A 196 12.64 10.05 17.93
CA ASN A 196 11.17 10.08 17.82
C ASN A 196 10.65 10.00 16.37
N GLY A 197 11.52 9.97 15.37
CA GLY A 197 11.16 9.76 13.97
C GLY A 197 10.39 10.92 13.33
N PHE A 198 9.43 10.59 12.48
CA PHE A 198 8.74 11.54 11.61
C PHE A 198 7.30 11.12 11.31
N ALA A 199 6.42 12.11 11.16
CA ALA A 199 4.99 11.97 10.93
C ALA A 199 4.48 13.17 10.11
N LEU A 200 3.36 13.06 9.38
CA LEU A 200 2.84 14.17 8.56
C LEU A 200 3.88 14.75 7.57
N CYS A 201 4.59 13.86 6.88
CA CYS A 201 5.65 14.17 5.92
C CYS A 201 5.39 13.49 4.56
N GLN A 202 5.94 14.08 3.50
CA GLN A 202 5.97 13.50 2.16
C GLN A 202 7.41 13.10 1.81
N LEU A 203 7.61 11.84 1.42
CA LEU A 203 8.86 11.34 0.86
C LEU A 203 8.61 10.89 -0.59
N HIS A 204 9.42 11.37 -1.52
CA HIS A 204 9.41 10.99 -2.93
C HIS A 204 10.79 10.49 -3.34
N ILE A 205 10.87 9.27 -3.83
CA ILE A 205 12.08 8.69 -4.41
C ILE A 205 11.71 8.20 -5.81
N GLY A 206 12.17 8.86 -6.87
CA GLY A 206 11.82 8.50 -8.25
C GLY A 206 12.30 7.10 -8.60
N ASP A 207 13.60 6.96 -8.83
CA ASP A 207 14.29 5.69 -9.02
C ASP A 207 15.00 5.28 -7.71
N ALA A 208 14.84 4.02 -7.28
CA ALA A 208 15.48 3.51 -6.06
C ALA A 208 16.10 2.13 -6.32
N ARG A 209 17.45 2.05 -6.25
CA ARG A 209 18.18 0.81 -6.57
C ARG A 209 19.25 0.43 -5.57
N ASN A 210 19.55 -0.87 -5.55
CA ASN A 210 20.66 -1.46 -4.81
C ASN A 210 20.69 -1.04 -3.32
N CYS A 211 19.55 -0.69 -2.73
CA CYS A 211 19.40 -0.48 -1.30
C CYS A 211 19.19 -1.83 -0.60
N ILE A 212 19.52 -1.90 0.69
CA ILE A 212 19.10 -3.03 1.54
C ILE A 212 17.60 -2.89 1.81
N ARG A 213 17.18 -1.76 2.41
CA ARG A 213 15.79 -1.32 2.41
C ARG A 213 15.71 0.10 1.85
N VAL A 214 14.83 0.38 0.88
CA VAL A 214 14.64 1.77 0.39
C VAL A 214 14.09 2.65 1.51
N ILE A 215 13.10 2.13 2.26
CA ILE A 215 12.61 2.73 3.50
C ILE A 215 12.58 1.69 4.61
N SER A 216 13.13 2.05 5.77
CA SER A 216 13.18 1.22 6.97
C SER A 216 12.58 1.97 8.17
N ASN A 217 11.48 1.47 8.73
CA ASN A 217 10.94 1.96 10.00
C ASN A 217 10.81 0.84 11.05
N GLY A 218 11.00 1.19 12.32
CA GLY A 218 11.05 0.22 13.43
C GLY A 218 12.11 0.51 14.51
N GLU A 219 12.91 1.57 14.38
CA GLU A 219 13.90 1.99 15.39
C GLU A 219 13.51 3.26 16.15
N HIS A 220 12.31 3.78 15.86
CA HIS A 220 11.72 4.99 16.43
C HIS A 220 11.24 4.82 17.88
N THR A 221 11.31 5.89 18.68
CA THR A 221 10.94 5.93 20.11
C THR A 221 9.54 6.48 20.40
N TRP A 222 8.92 7.14 19.43
CA TRP A 222 7.57 7.72 19.49
C TRP A 222 6.74 7.26 18.28
N PRO A 223 5.40 7.26 18.28
CA PRO A 223 4.62 6.86 17.10
C PRO A 223 4.96 7.66 15.84
N ASN A 224 5.21 6.96 14.73
CA ASN A 224 5.30 7.55 13.38
C ASN A 224 3.98 7.30 12.65
N GLY A 225 3.57 8.21 11.76
CA GLY A 225 2.37 7.96 10.96
C GLY A 225 1.85 9.11 10.12
N ALA A 226 0.76 8.85 9.40
CA ALA A 226 0.17 9.76 8.42
C ALA A 226 1.22 10.26 7.39
N LEU A 227 2.00 9.33 6.87
CA LEU A 227 3.12 9.57 5.96
C LEU A 227 2.72 9.27 4.51
N GLN A 228 3.17 10.10 3.57
CA GLN A 228 2.97 9.87 2.14
C GLN A 228 4.30 9.52 1.46
N ILE A 229 4.41 8.29 0.98
CA ILE A 229 5.54 7.75 0.25
C ILE A 229 5.15 7.66 -1.23
N THR A 230 6.00 8.19 -2.10
CA THR A 230 5.79 8.14 -3.56
C THR A 230 7.06 7.78 -4.31
N GLY A 231 6.91 7.24 -5.52
CA GLY A 231 8.04 6.93 -6.40
C GLY A 231 7.63 6.44 -7.78
N ASP A 232 8.62 6.24 -8.65
CA ASP A 232 8.42 5.86 -10.04
C ASP A 232 8.86 4.41 -10.32
N PHE A 233 10.08 4.02 -9.96
CA PHE A 233 10.61 2.68 -10.28
C PHE A 233 11.62 2.20 -9.23
N TRP A 234 11.24 1.24 -8.39
CA TRP A 234 12.09 0.73 -7.30
C TRP A 234 12.50 -0.72 -7.55
N THR A 235 13.80 -0.95 -7.83
CA THR A 235 14.30 -2.23 -8.36
C THR A 235 15.66 -2.64 -7.79
N GLU A 236 16.01 -3.93 -7.86
CA GLU A 236 17.33 -4.48 -7.45
C GLU A 236 17.69 -4.28 -5.96
N ASN A 237 16.76 -3.84 -5.12
CA ASN A 237 16.95 -3.71 -3.68
C ASN A 237 16.81 -5.07 -2.99
N TRP A 238 17.23 -5.22 -1.74
CA TRP A 238 16.89 -6.43 -0.98
C TRP A 238 15.41 -6.41 -0.57
N LEU A 239 14.89 -5.24 -0.22
CA LEU A 239 13.49 -4.98 0.10
C LEU A 239 13.15 -3.52 -0.26
N GLY A 240 11.95 -3.24 -0.76
CA GLY A 240 11.49 -1.85 -0.97
C GLY A 240 11.20 -1.15 0.36
N VAL A 241 10.07 -1.47 0.99
CA VAL A 241 9.62 -0.87 2.25
C VAL A 241 9.61 -1.87 3.40
N HIS A 242 10.07 -1.48 4.58
CA HIS A 242 9.90 -2.20 5.85
C HIS A 242 9.25 -1.30 6.90
N ILE A 243 8.11 -1.73 7.46
CA ILE A 243 7.41 -0.99 8.54
C ILE A 243 6.99 -1.95 9.65
N THR A 244 7.38 -1.65 10.89
CA THR A 244 7.03 -2.38 12.12
C THR A 244 6.89 -1.41 13.31
N ARG A 245 6.40 -1.87 14.47
CA ARG A 245 6.52 -1.15 15.76
C ARG A 245 7.95 -0.70 16.01
N GLY A 246 8.10 0.45 16.68
CA GLY A 246 9.39 0.90 17.20
C GLY A 246 9.94 -0.09 18.22
N THR A 247 11.24 -0.34 18.18
CA THR A 247 11.94 -1.31 19.06
C THR A 247 12.42 -0.69 20.37
N LYS A 248 12.16 0.60 20.60
CA LYS A 248 12.55 1.37 21.77
C LYS A 248 11.33 2.09 22.38
N GLY A 249 11.44 2.54 23.62
CA GLY A 249 10.31 3.15 24.33
C GLY A 249 9.16 2.17 24.57
N THR A 250 7.91 2.62 24.42
CA THR A 250 6.69 1.84 24.68
C THR A 250 6.24 0.96 23.49
N THR A 251 7.17 0.52 22.65
CA THR A 251 6.91 -0.18 21.37
C THR A 251 5.90 0.56 20.47
N PRO A 252 6.21 1.82 20.07
CA PRO A 252 5.28 2.71 19.41
C PRO A 252 4.80 2.17 18.05
N ILE A 253 3.58 2.53 17.68
CA ILE A 253 2.98 2.17 16.38
C ILE A 253 3.63 2.94 15.21
N SER A 254 3.28 2.53 14.00
CA SER A 254 3.80 3.08 12.74
C SER A 254 2.70 3.09 11.69
N GLU A 255 1.62 3.84 11.94
CA GLU A 255 0.32 3.65 11.28
C GLU A 255 0.01 4.63 10.13
N SER A 256 -0.99 4.31 9.32
CA SER A 256 -1.52 5.20 8.27
C SER A 256 -0.48 5.67 7.24
N TRP A 257 0.42 4.77 6.80
CA TRP A 257 1.36 5.05 5.71
C TRP A 257 0.67 4.89 4.36
N LYS A 258 0.75 5.91 3.50
CA LYS A 258 0.27 5.86 2.11
C LYS A 258 1.46 5.61 1.20
N ILE A 259 1.55 4.43 0.60
CA ILE A 259 2.66 4.02 -0.27
C ILE A 259 2.13 3.93 -1.70
N ASN A 260 2.57 4.86 -2.55
CA ASN A 260 2.17 4.97 -3.94
C ASN A 260 3.40 5.06 -4.86
N VAL A 261 3.98 3.91 -5.18
CA VAL A 261 5.15 3.80 -6.07
C VAL A 261 4.69 3.11 -7.35
N LYS A 262 4.88 3.75 -8.52
CA LYS A 262 4.28 3.25 -9.77
C LYS A 262 4.68 1.80 -10.06
N PHE A 263 5.97 1.48 -9.93
CA PHE A 263 6.48 0.12 -10.04
C PHE A 263 7.48 -0.21 -8.92
N VAL A 264 7.26 -1.32 -8.22
CA VAL A 264 8.22 -1.91 -7.26
C VAL A 264 8.51 -3.34 -7.71
N ALA A 265 9.67 -3.59 -8.29
CA ALA A 265 9.94 -4.86 -8.97
C ALA A 265 11.32 -5.47 -8.68
N ASN A 266 11.48 -6.77 -8.90
CA ASN A 266 12.79 -7.45 -8.89
C ASN A 266 13.59 -7.32 -7.57
N ASN A 267 12.94 -7.04 -6.43
CA ASN A 267 13.60 -6.90 -5.14
C ASN A 267 13.75 -8.28 -4.45
N ARG A 268 14.90 -8.54 -3.81
CA ARG A 268 15.31 -9.91 -3.42
C ARG A 268 14.30 -10.63 -2.52
N TYR A 269 13.84 -9.98 -1.45
CA TYR A 269 12.99 -10.57 -0.43
C TYR A 269 11.56 -10.04 -0.44
N GLY A 270 11.28 -8.92 -1.09
CA GLY A 270 9.93 -8.41 -1.27
C GLY A 270 9.88 -6.96 -1.76
N GLY A 271 8.72 -6.52 -2.23
CA GLY A 271 8.46 -5.10 -2.49
C GLY A 271 8.14 -4.35 -1.19
N ILE A 272 7.24 -4.89 -0.36
CA ILE A 272 6.81 -4.29 0.91
C ILE A 272 6.74 -5.36 2.02
N LEU A 273 7.27 -5.04 3.19
CA LEU A 273 7.09 -5.80 4.44
C LEU A 273 6.36 -4.96 5.48
N LEU A 274 5.10 -5.33 5.68
CA LEU A 274 4.24 -4.81 6.75
C LEU A 274 4.25 -5.80 7.91
N ARG A 275 4.58 -5.30 9.11
CA ARG A 275 4.59 -6.05 10.36
C ARG A 275 3.61 -5.45 11.37
N GLY A 276 3.38 -6.17 12.46
CA GLY A 276 2.71 -5.62 13.64
C GLY A 276 3.20 -4.21 13.99
N GLY A 277 2.24 -3.29 14.21
CA GLY A 277 2.47 -1.85 14.31
C GLY A 277 2.23 -1.05 13.03
N SER A 278 2.23 -1.66 11.85
CA SER A 278 2.04 -0.99 10.55
C SER A 278 0.57 -0.93 10.08
N GLN A 279 -0.38 -0.96 11.02
CA GLN A 279 -1.81 -0.94 10.73
C GLN A 279 -2.25 0.32 9.94
N TYR A 280 -3.36 0.19 9.20
CA TYR A 280 -3.98 1.25 8.39
C TYR A 280 -3.15 1.77 7.22
N SER A 281 -2.04 1.10 6.85
CA SER A 281 -1.31 1.45 5.61
C SER A 281 -2.19 1.26 4.36
N GLN A 282 -2.00 2.16 3.40
CA GLN A 282 -2.67 2.18 2.10
C GLN A 282 -1.62 1.97 1.00
N LEU A 283 -1.79 0.95 0.16
CA LEU A 283 -0.83 0.54 -0.86
C LEU A 283 -1.42 0.72 -2.26
N THR A 284 -0.73 1.39 -3.16
CA THR A 284 -1.10 1.56 -4.57
C THR A 284 0.12 1.50 -5.49
N GLY A 285 -0.11 1.08 -6.74
CA GLY A 285 0.92 0.90 -7.76
C GLY A 285 0.99 -0.55 -8.25
N ASP A 286 2.04 -0.86 -9.01
CA ASP A 286 2.27 -2.17 -9.59
C ASP A 286 3.48 -2.85 -8.93
N HIS A 287 3.33 -4.13 -8.58
CA HIS A 287 4.36 -4.92 -7.91
C HIS A 287 4.57 -6.27 -8.61
N ASP A 288 5.80 -6.59 -9.00
CA ASP A 288 6.10 -7.85 -9.70
C ASP A 288 7.55 -8.33 -9.54
N TYR A 289 7.84 -9.60 -9.84
CA TYR A 289 9.18 -10.19 -9.78
C TYR A 289 9.90 -10.08 -8.42
N ASN A 290 9.20 -9.80 -7.32
CA ASN A 290 9.81 -9.65 -5.99
C ASN A 290 9.93 -10.98 -5.22
N GLY A 291 10.70 -10.99 -4.13
CA GLY A 291 10.81 -12.15 -3.25
C GLY A 291 11.56 -13.34 -3.87
N ARG A 292 12.33 -13.10 -4.93
CA ARG A 292 13.10 -14.11 -5.70
C ARG A 292 14.07 -14.95 -4.85
N TYR A 293 14.52 -14.42 -3.72
CA TYR A 293 15.45 -15.03 -2.76
C TYR A 293 14.72 -15.65 -1.54
N LEU A 294 13.40 -15.86 -1.63
CA LEU A 294 12.61 -16.55 -0.61
C LEU A 294 12.24 -17.97 -1.01
N SER A 295 12.45 -18.90 -0.07
CA SER A 295 11.74 -20.18 -0.07
C SER A 295 10.52 -20.08 0.85
N ILE A 296 9.34 -20.36 0.30
CA ILE A 296 8.07 -20.45 1.03
C ILE A 296 7.94 -21.91 1.48
N VAL A 297 7.97 -22.18 2.79
CA VAL A 297 8.14 -23.52 3.35
C VAL A 297 6.98 -23.87 4.28
N GLN A 298 6.20 -24.89 3.93
CA GLN A 298 5.17 -25.46 4.78
C GLN A 298 5.81 -26.39 5.81
N VAL A 299 5.41 -26.28 7.07
CA VAL A 299 5.90 -27.12 8.17
C VAL A 299 4.77 -27.77 8.96
N ASP A 300 5.10 -28.81 9.72
CA ASP A 300 4.18 -29.50 10.63
C ASP A 300 3.71 -28.65 11.83
N SER A 301 4.51 -27.68 12.29
CA SER A 301 4.11 -26.73 13.34
C SER A 301 4.99 -25.48 13.36
N LEU A 302 4.43 -24.35 13.79
CA LEU A 302 5.21 -23.14 14.13
C LEU A 302 5.81 -23.18 15.54
N GLU A 303 5.47 -24.15 16.39
CA GLU A 303 5.94 -24.20 17.77
C GLU A 303 7.48 -24.10 17.84
N GLY A 304 7.99 -23.12 18.58
CA GLY A 304 9.43 -22.87 18.70
C GLY A 304 10.06 -22.08 17.54
N LEU A 305 9.40 -21.98 16.39
CA LEU A 305 9.78 -21.10 15.27
C LEU A 305 9.25 -19.68 15.47
N SER A 306 9.81 -18.70 14.76
CA SER A 306 9.36 -17.30 14.68
C SER A 306 10.27 -16.54 13.71
N ARG A 307 9.84 -15.35 13.25
CA ARG A 307 10.72 -14.39 12.56
C ARG A 307 12.00 -14.09 13.35
N GLY A 308 13.09 -13.79 12.65
CA GLY A 308 14.41 -13.48 13.21
C GLY A 308 15.23 -14.69 13.70
N LYS A 309 14.67 -15.91 13.70
CA LYS A 309 15.41 -17.12 14.07
C LYS A 309 16.12 -17.72 12.86
N ILE A 310 17.36 -18.15 13.04
CA ILE A 310 18.12 -18.90 12.03
C ILE A 310 17.81 -20.40 12.17
N VAL A 311 17.22 -20.99 11.13
CA VAL A 311 16.98 -22.43 11.01
C VAL A 311 18.01 -23.11 10.10
N SER A 312 18.13 -24.43 10.22
CA SER A 312 18.98 -25.26 9.36
C SER A 312 18.37 -26.63 9.07
N ASN A 313 18.57 -27.12 7.85
CA ASN A 313 18.31 -28.52 7.46
C ASN A 313 19.55 -29.44 7.63
N GLY A 314 20.61 -28.96 8.30
CA GLY A 314 21.88 -29.66 8.49
C GLY A 314 22.94 -29.34 7.42
N ILE A 315 22.56 -28.68 6.31
CA ILE A 315 23.47 -28.26 5.24
C ILE A 315 23.46 -26.74 5.11
N THR A 316 22.28 -26.17 4.85
CA THR A 316 22.08 -24.72 4.69
C THR A 316 21.58 -24.11 5.99
N ARG A 317 21.87 -22.82 6.21
CA ARG A 317 21.31 -21.99 7.29
C ARG A 317 20.60 -20.79 6.67
N SER A 318 19.37 -20.53 7.09
CA SER A 318 18.57 -19.39 6.66
C SER A 318 17.86 -18.74 7.83
N GLU A 319 17.69 -17.43 7.77
CA GLU A 319 16.84 -16.71 8.72
C GLU A 319 15.37 -16.78 8.28
N ILE A 320 14.47 -16.95 9.25
CA ILE A 320 13.02 -16.84 9.06
C ILE A 320 12.67 -15.35 8.93
N LEU A 321 12.27 -14.90 7.74
CA LEU A 321 11.73 -13.56 7.51
C LEU A 321 10.32 -13.41 8.11
N MET A 322 9.48 -14.42 7.87
CA MET A 322 8.12 -14.55 8.39
C MET A 322 7.87 -15.99 8.85
N ALA A 323 7.06 -16.13 9.89
CA ALA A 323 6.42 -17.38 10.29
C ALA A 323 4.96 -17.05 10.57
N TYR A 324 4.02 -17.71 9.89
CA TYR A 324 2.60 -17.36 9.93
C TYR A 324 1.69 -18.58 9.76
N GLN A 325 0.46 -18.47 10.25
CA GLN A 325 -0.60 -19.43 9.97
C GLN A 325 -1.62 -18.86 8.98
N THR A 326 -2.09 -19.71 8.07
CA THR A 326 -3.24 -19.42 7.19
C THR A 326 -4.01 -20.71 6.92
N GLN A 327 -5.34 -20.65 6.93
CA GLN A 327 -6.25 -21.77 6.65
C GLN A 327 -5.96 -23.07 7.44
N GLY A 328 -5.39 -22.93 8.65
CA GLY A 328 -4.99 -24.04 9.53
C GLY A 328 -3.59 -24.60 9.29
N GLU A 329 -2.87 -24.14 8.28
CA GLU A 329 -1.53 -24.58 7.93
C GLU A 329 -0.43 -23.64 8.47
N ALA A 330 0.76 -24.20 8.73
CA ALA A 330 1.91 -23.50 9.27
C ALA A 330 2.97 -23.23 8.19
N TRP A 331 3.31 -21.95 7.97
CA TRP A 331 4.16 -21.50 6.87
C TRP A 331 5.33 -20.64 7.36
N LEU A 332 6.47 -20.77 6.68
CA LEU A 332 7.68 -19.98 6.88
C LEU A 332 8.11 -19.33 5.56
N MET A 333 8.76 -18.18 5.64
CA MET A 333 9.57 -17.64 4.55
C MET A 333 11.03 -17.61 5.00
N LEU A 334 11.87 -18.35 4.29
CA LEU A 334 13.30 -18.47 4.57
C LEU A 334 14.10 -17.62 3.60
N MET A 335 14.94 -16.72 4.13
CA MET A 335 15.86 -15.93 3.31
C MET A 335 17.01 -16.82 2.81
N GLU A 336 17.16 -16.94 1.51
CA GLU A 336 18.29 -17.63 0.88
C GLU A 336 19.35 -16.64 0.36
N SER A 337 20.61 -17.08 0.32
CA SER A 337 21.75 -16.28 -0.15
C SER A 337 21.85 -16.19 -1.67
N LYS A 338 20.87 -16.72 -2.40
CA LYS A 338 20.84 -16.88 -3.86
C LYS A 338 19.40 -16.71 -4.36
N ASP A 339 19.26 -16.39 -5.64
CA ASP A 339 17.97 -16.46 -6.32
C ASP A 339 17.47 -17.92 -6.39
N VAL A 340 16.20 -18.14 -6.08
CA VAL A 340 15.52 -19.45 -6.11
C VAL A 340 14.24 -19.43 -6.94
N SER A 341 13.99 -18.36 -7.70
CA SER A 341 12.83 -18.29 -8.60
C SER A 341 12.89 -19.37 -9.68
N ILE A 342 11.72 -19.82 -10.12
CA ILE A 342 11.60 -20.83 -11.18
C ILE A 342 12.19 -20.29 -12.50
N SER A 343 12.04 -18.98 -12.74
CA SER A 343 12.57 -18.24 -13.88
C SER A 343 14.11 -18.15 -13.95
N GLN A 344 14.86 -18.55 -12.92
CA GLN A 344 16.33 -18.67 -12.97
C GLN A 344 16.84 -20.11 -13.13
N GLY A 345 15.95 -21.12 -13.13
CA GLY A 345 16.35 -22.54 -13.17
C GLY A 345 17.08 -23.04 -11.92
N THR A 346 17.37 -22.17 -10.94
CA THR A 346 17.91 -22.53 -9.63
C THR A 346 16.84 -23.21 -8.78
N THR A 347 17.26 -23.95 -7.74
CA THR A 347 16.39 -24.63 -6.79
C THR A 347 16.53 -24.05 -5.39
N SER A 348 15.45 -24.14 -4.60
CA SER A 348 15.50 -23.94 -3.15
C SER A 348 16.61 -24.78 -2.51
N SER A 349 17.25 -24.25 -1.46
CA SER A 349 18.17 -25.05 -0.63
C SER A 349 17.45 -25.97 0.35
N PHE A 350 16.12 -25.96 0.36
CA PHE A 350 15.24 -26.77 1.21
C PHE A 350 14.35 -27.69 0.36
N SER A 351 13.94 -28.83 0.93
CA SER A 351 13.07 -29.78 0.23
C SER A 351 12.11 -30.54 1.15
N LYS A 352 11.01 -31.02 0.56
CA LYS A 352 9.97 -31.83 1.23
C LYS A 352 10.59 -33.05 1.93
N GLY A 353 10.20 -33.27 3.18
CA GLY A 353 10.69 -34.37 4.01
C GLY A 353 11.93 -34.05 4.84
N GLN A 354 12.66 -32.97 4.56
CA GLN A 354 13.75 -32.51 5.42
C GLN A 354 13.22 -32.09 6.81
N THR A 355 14.11 -32.12 7.81
CA THR A 355 13.83 -31.59 9.16
C THR A 355 14.56 -30.27 9.34
N LEU A 356 13.82 -29.20 9.63
CA LEU A 356 14.38 -27.94 10.12
C LEU A 356 14.67 -28.03 11.61
N THR A 357 15.83 -27.50 12.00
CA THR A 357 16.29 -27.32 13.38
C THR A 357 16.54 -25.85 13.66
N VAL A 358 16.26 -25.39 14.88
CA VAL A 358 16.56 -24.01 15.30
C VAL A 358 18.01 -23.91 15.78
N SER A 359 18.77 -22.92 15.27
CA SER A 359 20.15 -22.66 15.72
C SER A 359 20.19 -22.48 17.24
N GLY A 360 21.05 -23.26 17.93
CA GLY A 360 21.17 -23.24 19.39
C GLY A 360 20.06 -23.97 20.16
N LYS A 361 19.03 -24.53 19.49
CA LYS A 361 17.96 -25.33 20.11
C LYS A 361 17.62 -26.57 19.27
N SER A 362 18.56 -27.51 19.22
CA SER A 362 18.49 -28.76 18.42
C SER A 362 17.37 -29.73 18.80
N SER A 363 16.70 -29.52 19.94
CA SER A 363 15.47 -30.21 20.34
C SER A 363 14.24 -29.75 19.55
N ILE A 364 14.22 -28.51 19.06
CA ILE A 364 13.13 -27.98 18.23
C ILE A 364 13.34 -28.48 16.80
N LYS A 365 12.51 -29.43 16.38
CA LYS A 365 12.54 -30.08 15.07
C LYS A 365 11.17 -29.96 14.39
N ARG A 366 11.16 -29.51 13.13
CA ARG A 366 9.94 -29.39 12.31
C ARG A 366 10.15 -30.02 10.93
N LYS A 367 9.21 -30.83 10.49
CA LYS A 367 9.26 -31.49 9.18
C LYS A 367 8.75 -30.55 8.10
N ILE A 368 9.51 -30.43 7.01
CA ILE A 368 9.07 -29.71 5.81
C ILE A 368 8.03 -30.56 5.08
N LEU A 369 6.82 -30.05 4.94
CA LEU A 369 5.70 -30.71 4.28
C LEU A 369 5.61 -30.36 2.79
N GLN A 370 5.98 -29.13 2.43
CA GLN A 370 6.05 -28.61 1.06
C GLN A 370 7.07 -27.46 0.99
N VAL A 371 7.66 -27.26 -0.19
CA VAL A 371 8.42 -26.05 -0.52
C VAL A 371 7.81 -25.48 -1.79
N GLN A 372 7.52 -24.19 -1.76
CA GLN A 372 7.03 -23.36 -2.85
C GLN A 372 8.10 -22.32 -3.20
N ARG A 373 8.16 -21.91 -4.48
CA ARG A 373 9.17 -20.98 -5.02
C ARG A 373 8.52 -20.02 -6.01
N CYS A 374 8.98 -18.79 -5.99
CA CYS A 374 8.45 -17.70 -6.78
C CYS A 374 8.55 -17.93 -8.30
N GLY A 375 7.52 -17.53 -9.03
CA GLY A 375 7.57 -17.16 -10.44
C GLY A 375 6.71 -17.99 -11.39
N ASP A 376 5.87 -17.30 -12.15
CA ASP A 376 5.18 -17.65 -13.41
C ASP A 376 5.15 -19.15 -13.75
N ASN A 377 4.32 -19.95 -13.06
CA ASN A 377 4.27 -21.40 -13.25
C ASN A 377 2.84 -22.00 -13.25
N PRO A 378 2.64 -23.17 -13.88
CA PRO A 378 1.35 -23.86 -13.92
C PRO A 378 0.80 -24.34 -12.55
N SER A 379 1.59 -24.28 -11.47
CA SER A 379 1.14 -24.56 -10.10
C SER A 379 0.82 -23.30 -9.29
N GLY A 380 0.69 -22.14 -9.94
CA GLY A 380 0.12 -20.92 -9.33
C GLY A 380 0.95 -20.26 -8.22
N THR A 381 2.18 -20.72 -7.95
CA THR A 381 3.05 -20.07 -6.94
C THR A 381 3.70 -18.84 -7.55
N ASN A 382 3.28 -17.65 -7.15
CA ASN A 382 3.77 -16.41 -7.76
C ASN A 382 4.91 -15.75 -6.96
N TYR A 383 5.42 -14.61 -7.44
CA TYR A 383 6.37 -13.76 -6.73
C TYR A 383 5.78 -13.21 -5.42
N VAL A 384 6.65 -12.93 -4.44
CA VAL A 384 6.24 -12.42 -3.13
C VAL A 384 6.50 -10.92 -3.10
N ASP A 385 5.47 -10.15 -3.45
CA ASP A 385 5.53 -8.70 -3.50
C ASP A 385 5.29 -8.06 -2.14
N ILE A 386 4.27 -8.53 -1.44
CA ILE A 386 3.81 -7.94 -0.19
C ILE A 386 3.76 -9.01 0.90
N LEU A 387 4.59 -8.79 1.90
CA LEU A 387 4.78 -9.61 3.09
C LEU A 387 3.91 -9.03 4.22
N HIS A 388 2.96 -9.82 4.73
CA HIS A 388 1.91 -9.38 5.66
C HIS A 388 2.07 -10.08 7.03
N ASP A 389 3.08 -9.67 7.79
CA ASP A 389 3.63 -10.30 9.01
C ASP A 389 3.00 -9.76 10.31
N PHE A 390 1.70 -10.03 10.45
CA PHE A 390 0.85 -9.68 11.60
C PHE A 390 0.59 -10.85 12.54
N GLU A 391 1.41 -11.91 12.47
CA GLU A 391 1.26 -13.09 13.33
C GLU A 391 1.40 -12.70 14.81
N GLY A 392 0.38 -13.02 15.61
CA GLY A 392 0.27 -12.62 17.02
C GLY A 392 -0.27 -11.21 17.31
N GLU A 393 -0.55 -10.37 16.30
CA GLU A 393 -1.31 -9.12 16.50
C GLU A 393 -2.83 -9.42 16.50
N PRO A 394 -3.70 -8.53 17.03
CA PRO A 394 -5.15 -8.76 17.02
C PRO A 394 -5.81 -8.50 15.64
N PHE A 395 -5.17 -7.71 14.77
CA PHE A 395 -5.58 -7.44 13.39
C PHE A 395 -4.48 -6.71 12.60
N ALA A 396 -4.57 -6.75 11.27
CA ALA A 396 -3.71 -6.00 10.36
C ALA A 396 -4.39 -4.74 9.77
N LYS A 397 -5.63 -4.87 9.27
CA LYS A 397 -6.41 -3.76 8.66
C LYS A 397 -5.58 -2.86 7.70
N ILE A 398 -5.04 -3.48 6.66
CA ILE A 398 -4.36 -2.81 5.55
C ILE A 398 -5.37 -2.55 4.41
N GLN A 399 -5.09 -1.60 3.54
CA GLN A 399 -5.81 -1.39 2.28
C GLN A 399 -4.83 -1.48 1.10
N ALA A 400 -5.00 -2.46 0.21
CA ALA A 400 -4.23 -2.59 -1.02
C ALA A 400 -5.13 -2.41 -2.25
N LEU A 401 -4.75 -1.49 -3.13
CA LEU A 401 -5.44 -1.07 -4.35
C LEU A 401 -4.39 -1.04 -5.48
N LEU A 402 -4.02 -2.21 -5.96
CA LEU A 402 -2.84 -2.42 -6.82
C LEU A 402 -3.30 -2.60 -8.26
N GLY A 403 -2.58 -2.03 -9.23
CA GLY A 403 -2.91 -2.24 -10.64
C GLY A 403 -2.58 -3.68 -11.02
N TYR A 404 -1.32 -4.06 -10.83
CA TYR A 404 -0.83 -5.44 -10.84
C TYR A 404 -0.16 -5.80 -9.51
N CYS A 405 -0.41 -7.00 -8.98
CA CYS A 405 0.40 -7.59 -7.92
C CYS A 405 0.47 -9.10 -8.08
N SER A 406 1.68 -9.61 -8.30
CA SER A 406 1.92 -11.03 -8.44
C SER A 406 1.49 -11.83 -7.19
N GLY A 407 1.88 -11.42 -5.97
CA GLY A 407 1.48 -12.15 -4.76
C GLY A 407 1.61 -11.41 -3.42
N ILE A 408 0.57 -11.55 -2.60
CA ILE A 408 0.51 -11.07 -1.21
C ILE A 408 0.40 -12.27 -0.28
N TYR A 409 1.32 -12.39 0.68
CA TYR A 409 1.45 -13.58 1.52
C TYR A 409 1.62 -13.22 3.01
N GLY A 410 0.92 -13.94 3.89
CA GLY A 410 1.10 -13.81 5.34
C GLY A 410 -0.13 -14.17 6.19
N SER A 411 -0.02 -13.85 7.48
CA SER A 411 -1.08 -13.97 8.49
C SER A 411 -2.18 -12.92 8.30
N MET A 412 -3.41 -13.20 8.74
CA MET A 412 -4.48 -12.19 8.93
C MET A 412 -4.86 -11.34 7.71
N LEU A 413 -4.59 -11.81 6.49
CA LEU A 413 -5.02 -11.16 5.23
C LEU A 413 -6.53 -10.89 5.22
N PHE A 414 -7.33 -11.77 5.84
CA PHE A 414 -8.77 -11.61 6.03
C PHE A 414 -9.20 -10.40 6.88
N THR A 415 -8.28 -9.69 7.54
CA THR A 415 -8.60 -8.44 8.27
C THR A 415 -8.44 -7.18 7.41
N SER A 416 -7.87 -7.33 6.21
CA SER A 416 -7.48 -6.24 5.30
C SER A 416 -8.45 -6.13 4.10
N PHE A 417 -8.45 -4.99 3.42
CA PHE A 417 -9.03 -4.83 2.09
C PHE A 417 -7.91 -5.03 1.07
N ILE A 418 -8.09 -5.95 0.12
CA ILE A 418 -7.11 -6.25 -0.93
C ILE A 418 -7.84 -6.33 -2.26
N THR A 419 -7.39 -5.57 -3.23
CA THR A 419 -7.79 -5.69 -4.64
C THR A 419 -6.56 -5.50 -5.53
N ALA A 420 -6.35 -6.43 -6.48
CA ALA A 420 -5.19 -6.45 -7.36
C ALA A 420 -5.46 -7.33 -8.59
N GLN A 421 -4.86 -7.01 -9.73
CA GLN A 421 -4.87 -7.90 -10.91
C GLN A 421 -3.60 -8.77 -10.90
N ASN A 422 -3.67 -10.01 -11.39
CA ASN A 422 -2.49 -10.81 -11.71
C ASN A 422 -2.75 -11.78 -12.87
N GLY A 423 -1.69 -12.40 -13.40
CA GLY A 423 -1.77 -13.29 -14.57
C GLY A 423 -2.31 -14.71 -14.32
N PHE A 424 -2.70 -15.07 -13.08
CA PHE A 424 -2.79 -16.47 -12.64
C PHE A 424 -4.06 -16.82 -11.85
N SER A 425 -4.74 -15.84 -11.25
CA SER A 425 -5.99 -16.05 -10.50
C SER A 425 -6.97 -14.91 -10.77
N GLY A 426 -8.11 -15.22 -11.40
CA GLY A 426 -9.21 -14.26 -11.59
C GLY A 426 -10.04 -14.01 -10.32
N THR A 427 -9.46 -14.22 -9.13
CA THR A 427 -10.20 -14.26 -7.84
C THR A 427 -9.42 -13.59 -6.68
N THR A 428 -8.53 -12.67 -7.03
CA THR A 428 -7.59 -11.92 -6.17
C THR A 428 -8.24 -10.90 -5.23
N ASP A 429 -9.46 -10.45 -5.53
CA ASP A 429 -10.15 -9.44 -4.73
C ASP A 429 -10.73 -10.02 -3.43
N GLY A 430 -10.48 -9.32 -2.32
CA GLY A 430 -10.83 -9.72 -0.97
C GLY A 430 -11.25 -8.55 -0.08
N LEU A 431 -12.56 -8.42 0.14
CA LEU A 431 -13.14 -7.51 1.12
C LEU A 431 -13.14 -8.17 2.50
N ARG A 432 -12.03 -8.04 3.25
CA ARG A 432 -11.87 -8.60 4.61
C ARG A 432 -12.18 -10.10 4.67
N GLY A 433 -11.49 -10.86 3.81
CA GLY A 433 -11.63 -12.31 3.70
C GLY A 433 -12.83 -12.80 2.88
N MET A 434 -13.83 -11.96 2.64
CA MET A 434 -14.87 -12.24 1.65
C MET A 434 -14.31 -12.02 0.24
N GLY A 435 -14.12 -13.10 -0.50
CA GLY A 435 -13.82 -13.06 -1.93
C GLY A 435 -15.11 -13.22 -2.75
N ILE A 436 -15.15 -12.61 -3.93
CA ILE A 436 -16.25 -12.73 -4.89
C ILE A 436 -15.63 -12.91 -6.28
N ALA A 437 -16.12 -13.88 -7.06
CA ALA A 437 -15.73 -14.06 -8.46
C ALA A 437 -16.95 -14.39 -9.32
N ASN A 438 -16.89 -14.10 -10.62
CA ASN A 438 -17.94 -14.49 -11.57
C ASN A 438 -17.29 -15.04 -12.85
N SER A 439 -17.63 -16.27 -13.23
CA SER A 439 -17.11 -16.94 -14.43
C SER A 439 -17.83 -16.56 -15.73
N GLY A 440 -18.89 -15.75 -15.65
CA GLY A 440 -19.89 -15.56 -16.69
C GLY A 440 -21.04 -16.58 -16.65
N THR A 441 -20.86 -17.69 -15.94
CA THR A 441 -21.88 -18.75 -15.75
C THR A 441 -22.24 -19.02 -14.29
N ALA A 442 -21.36 -18.66 -13.36
CA ALA A 442 -21.53 -18.83 -11.92
C ALA A 442 -20.95 -17.62 -11.16
N LEU A 443 -21.70 -17.11 -10.19
CA LEU A 443 -21.22 -16.22 -9.14
C LEU A 443 -20.76 -17.07 -7.95
N SER A 444 -19.49 -16.94 -7.58
CA SER A 444 -18.84 -17.70 -6.51
C SER A 444 -18.47 -16.80 -5.34
N LEU A 445 -18.83 -17.20 -4.12
CA LEU A 445 -18.50 -16.50 -2.88
C LEU A 445 -17.48 -17.32 -2.05
N TYR A 446 -16.48 -16.65 -1.50
CA TYR A 446 -15.35 -17.27 -0.82
C TYR A 446 -15.16 -16.73 0.60
N ASN A 447 -14.69 -17.58 1.51
CA ASN A 447 -14.16 -17.16 2.81
C ASN A 447 -12.66 -17.51 2.89
N ARG A 448 -11.82 -16.61 2.38
CA ARG A 448 -10.35 -16.77 2.29
C ARG A 448 -9.66 -16.93 3.65
N ALA A 449 -10.34 -16.65 4.77
CA ALA A 449 -9.82 -16.97 6.09
C ALA A 449 -9.77 -18.49 6.37
N LEU A 450 -10.63 -19.27 5.70
CA LEU A 450 -10.84 -20.69 5.93
C LEU A 450 -10.49 -21.58 4.73
N SER A 451 -10.66 -21.08 3.50
CA SER A 451 -10.52 -21.88 2.28
C SER A 451 -10.35 -21.02 1.02
N GLU A 452 -9.58 -21.54 0.06
CA GLU A 452 -9.56 -21.04 -1.32
C GLU A 452 -10.74 -21.55 -2.18
N GLU A 453 -11.45 -22.59 -1.73
CA GLU A 453 -12.66 -23.09 -2.37
C GLU A 453 -13.88 -22.19 -2.05
N PRO A 454 -14.85 -22.05 -2.98
CA PRO A 454 -16.04 -21.25 -2.74
C PRO A 454 -16.94 -21.91 -1.68
N VAL A 455 -17.50 -21.08 -0.79
CA VAL A 455 -18.48 -21.50 0.22
C VAL A 455 -19.90 -21.58 -0.35
N ALA A 456 -20.19 -20.80 -1.41
CA ALA A 456 -21.45 -20.82 -2.13
C ALA A 456 -21.23 -20.49 -3.62
N ASN A 457 -22.05 -21.10 -4.48
CA ASN A 457 -22.08 -20.85 -5.93
C ASN A 457 -23.53 -20.64 -6.38
N PHE A 458 -23.76 -19.65 -7.23
CA PHE A 458 -25.06 -19.26 -7.78
C PHE A 458 -24.96 -19.29 -9.31
N THR A 459 -25.76 -20.11 -9.98
CA THR A 459 -25.86 -20.17 -11.46
C THR A 459 -27.25 -19.70 -11.91
N ALA A 460 -27.57 -19.84 -13.20
CA ALA A 460 -28.93 -19.67 -13.69
C ALA A 460 -29.88 -20.78 -13.18
N ASP A 461 -29.34 -21.97 -12.89
CA ASP A 461 -30.11 -23.19 -12.64
C ASP A 461 -30.21 -23.55 -11.15
N PHE A 462 -29.22 -23.16 -10.33
CA PHE A 462 -29.15 -23.55 -8.92
C PHE A 462 -28.42 -22.56 -8.01
N VAL A 463 -28.67 -22.68 -6.70
CA VAL A 463 -27.82 -22.13 -5.64
C VAL A 463 -27.30 -23.30 -4.80
N ASN A 464 -25.98 -23.41 -4.69
CA ASN A 464 -25.32 -24.51 -3.98
C ASN A 464 -24.42 -23.97 -2.86
N PHE A 465 -24.48 -24.59 -1.69
CA PHE A 465 -23.65 -24.28 -0.53
C PHE A 465 -22.69 -25.44 -0.24
N GLN A 466 -21.40 -25.17 -0.09
CA GLN A 466 -20.35 -26.18 0.09
C GLN A 466 -20.49 -27.00 1.40
N LYS A 467 -21.31 -26.51 2.34
CA LYS A 467 -21.68 -27.12 3.62
C LYS A 467 -23.18 -26.90 3.88
N LYS A 468 -23.74 -27.61 4.85
CA LYS A 468 -25.16 -27.53 5.25
C LYS A 468 -25.56 -26.08 5.56
N LEU A 469 -26.59 -25.58 4.88
CA LEU A 469 -27.25 -24.31 5.23
C LEU A 469 -27.98 -24.47 6.58
N TYR A 470 -27.58 -23.72 7.59
CA TYR A 470 -28.15 -23.81 8.93
C TYR A 470 -29.33 -22.83 9.12
N MET A 471 -30.54 -23.31 8.84
CA MET A 471 -31.79 -22.54 8.91
C MET A 471 -32.30 -22.25 10.35
N GLN A 472 -31.58 -22.68 11.39
CA GLN A 472 -32.03 -22.63 12.79
C GLN A 472 -33.42 -23.27 12.98
N ALA A 473 -34.43 -22.49 13.39
CA ALA A 473 -35.82 -22.92 13.55
C ALA A 473 -36.72 -22.56 12.34
N HIS A 474 -36.16 -21.93 11.30
CA HIS A 474 -36.88 -21.56 10.10
C HIS A 474 -37.00 -22.75 9.14
N LEU A 475 -38.10 -22.79 8.40
CA LEU A 475 -38.31 -23.76 7.33
C LEU A 475 -37.69 -23.25 6.03
N TYR A 476 -37.41 -24.18 5.12
CA TYR A 476 -37.37 -23.83 3.71
C TYR A 476 -38.82 -23.71 3.23
N GLU A 477 -39.21 -22.51 2.85
CA GLU A 477 -40.57 -22.18 2.38
C GLU A 477 -40.56 -22.07 0.86
N GLY A 478 -41.44 -22.83 0.21
CA GLY A 478 -41.70 -22.76 -1.23
C GLY A 478 -42.98 -21.98 -1.48
N ILE A 479 -43.88 -22.53 -2.30
CA ILE A 479 -45.19 -21.90 -2.53
C ILE A 479 -46.08 -22.18 -1.31
N GLY A 480 -46.39 -21.13 -0.55
CA GLY A 480 -47.35 -21.18 0.54
C GLY A 480 -48.78 -20.94 0.04
N THR A 481 -49.71 -21.86 0.30
CA THR A 481 -51.15 -21.62 0.12
C THR A 481 -51.90 -21.81 1.44
N ALA A 482 -53.02 -21.12 1.61
CA ALA A 482 -53.88 -21.24 2.78
C ALA A 482 -55.35 -21.17 2.41
N GLN A 483 -56.19 -22.00 3.06
CA GLN A 483 -57.64 -22.02 2.88
C GLN A 483 -58.36 -22.32 4.20
N VAL A 484 -59.61 -21.87 4.32
CA VAL A 484 -60.50 -22.23 5.44
C VAL A 484 -61.58 -23.16 4.92
N ILE A 485 -61.57 -24.41 5.40
CA ILE A 485 -62.39 -25.51 4.88
C ILE A 485 -63.50 -25.82 5.88
N GLY A 486 -64.75 -25.61 5.47
CA GLY A 486 -65.95 -25.95 6.26
C GLY A 486 -66.15 -27.46 6.43
N ARG A 487 -67.04 -27.86 7.36
CA ARG A 487 -67.40 -29.27 7.52
C ARG A 487 -68.11 -29.81 6.26
N SER A 488 -67.59 -30.86 5.64
CA SER A 488 -68.30 -31.59 4.57
C SER A 488 -67.91 -33.07 4.47
N SER A 489 -68.93 -33.94 4.39
CA SER A 489 -68.80 -35.39 4.23
C SER A 489 -68.70 -35.85 2.76
N SER A 490 -68.91 -34.95 1.80
CA SER A 490 -68.99 -35.28 0.36
C SER A 490 -68.25 -34.31 -0.55
N GLU A 491 -68.31 -33.01 -0.25
CA GLU A 491 -67.71 -31.96 -1.10
C GLU A 491 -66.22 -31.80 -0.77
N PHE A 492 -65.39 -31.63 -1.80
CA PHE A 492 -63.97 -31.36 -1.69
C PHE A 492 -63.65 -29.95 -2.22
N THR A 493 -62.81 -29.22 -1.51
CA THR A 493 -62.35 -27.88 -1.88
C THR A 493 -60.89 -27.92 -2.30
N THR A 494 -60.54 -27.26 -3.40
CA THR A 494 -59.15 -27.11 -3.86
C THR A 494 -58.33 -26.30 -2.85
N LEU A 495 -57.26 -26.89 -2.32
CA LEU A 495 -56.31 -26.23 -1.41
C LEU A 495 -55.18 -25.55 -2.19
N PHE A 496 -54.77 -26.15 -3.30
CA PHE A 496 -53.86 -25.59 -4.29
C PHE A 496 -54.04 -26.32 -5.63
N THR A 497 -53.66 -25.64 -6.71
CA THR A 497 -53.51 -26.21 -8.05
C THR A 497 -52.02 -26.17 -8.38
N LEU A 498 -51.46 -27.26 -8.92
CA LEU A 498 -50.09 -27.26 -9.46
C LEU A 498 -50.16 -27.35 -10.98
N GLN A 499 -49.45 -26.47 -11.67
CA GLN A 499 -49.30 -26.56 -13.13
C GLN A 499 -47.94 -27.15 -13.47
N GLU A 500 -47.88 -27.92 -14.54
CA GLU A 500 -46.63 -28.30 -15.16
C GLU A 500 -45.98 -27.08 -15.81
N SER A 501 -44.64 -27.10 -15.84
CA SER A 501 -43.82 -26.11 -16.52
C SER A 501 -42.63 -26.83 -17.16
N PRO A 502 -42.38 -26.65 -18.46
CA PRO A 502 -41.19 -27.20 -19.13
C PRO A 502 -39.87 -26.64 -18.60
N LEU A 503 -39.89 -25.53 -17.84
CA LEU A 503 -38.72 -24.98 -17.14
C LEU A 503 -38.45 -25.68 -15.80
N ASP A 504 -39.41 -26.47 -15.30
CA ASP A 504 -39.31 -27.20 -14.03
C ASP A 504 -38.88 -28.67 -14.21
N ARG A 505 -38.25 -29.00 -15.35
CA ARG A 505 -37.78 -30.35 -15.72
C ARG A 505 -36.35 -30.36 -16.25
N TYR A 506 -35.58 -31.37 -15.87
CA TYR A 506 -34.37 -31.78 -16.56
C TYR A 506 -34.69 -32.97 -17.49
N LEU A 507 -34.47 -32.78 -18.80
CA LEU A 507 -34.78 -33.77 -19.85
C LEU A 507 -36.28 -34.16 -19.88
N GLN A 508 -36.61 -35.44 -19.70
CA GLN A 508 -37.99 -35.99 -19.80
C GLN A 508 -38.54 -36.47 -18.44
N GLU A 509 -38.03 -35.96 -17.33
CA GLU A 509 -38.58 -36.27 -16.00
C GLU A 509 -39.95 -35.60 -15.77
N LEU A 510 -40.71 -36.11 -14.79
CA LEU A 510 -41.94 -35.47 -14.32
C LEU A 510 -41.63 -34.44 -13.24
N ASN A 511 -42.40 -33.35 -13.16
CA ASN A 511 -42.21 -32.35 -12.10
C ASN A 511 -42.60 -33.00 -10.78
N LEU A 512 -41.64 -33.12 -9.84
CA LEU A 512 -41.87 -33.70 -8.52
C LEU A 512 -41.97 -32.59 -7.48
N TYR A 513 -43.00 -32.66 -6.65
CA TYR A 513 -43.23 -31.74 -5.54
C TYR A 513 -43.41 -32.51 -4.24
N LYS A 514 -42.94 -31.91 -3.14
CA LYS A 514 -43.19 -32.38 -1.77
C LYS A 514 -43.99 -31.32 -1.03
N VAL A 515 -45.20 -31.67 -0.63
CA VAL A 515 -46.14 -30.75 0.03
C VAL A 515 -46.31 -31.13 1.49
N TYR A 516 -46.08 -30.16 2.38
CA TYR A 516 -46.38 -30.27 3.81
C TYR A 516 -47.65 -29.49 4.13
N ILE A 517 -48.70 -30.18 4.56
CA ILE A 517 -49.94 -29.59 5.04
C ILE A 517 -49.89 -29.48 6.56
N LYS A 518 -50.14 -28.28 7.07
CA LYS A 518 -50.38 -27.98 8.49
C LYS A 518 -51.81 -27.47 8.66
N THR A 519 -52.34 -27.55 9.88
CA THR A 519 -53.64 -26.96 10.22
C THR A 519 -53.58 -26.20 11.54
N ASN A 520 -54.65 -25.48 11.87
CA ASN A 520 -54.81 -24.85 13.19
C ASN A 520 -55.20 -25.83 14.32
N PHE A 521 -55.25 -27.14 14.06
CA PHE A 521 -55.57 -28.17 15.05
C PHE A 521 -54.34 -28.99 15.46
N LEU A 522 -54.17 -29.19 16.77
CA LEU A 522 -52.99 -29.86 17.34
C LEU A 522 -52.88 -31.30 16.81
N GLY A 523 -51.71 -31.62 16.24
CA GLY A 523 -51.42 -32.95 15.69
C GLY A 523 -52.11 -33.27 14.36
N VAL A 524 -52.79 -32.32 13.72
CA VAL A 524 -53.45 -32.51 12.41
C VAL A 524 -52.60 -31.90 11.28
N ALA A 525 -52.01 -32.76 10.47
CA ALA A 525 -51.10 -32.43 9.38
C ALA A 525 -51.13 -33.48 8.25
N GLY A 526 -50.34 -33.27 7.21
CA GLY A 526 -50.06 -34.29 6.20
C GLY A 526 -48.81 -33.98 5.38
N GLU A 527 -48.28 -34.98 4.71
CA GLU A 527 -47.12 -34.89 3.83
C GLU A 527 -47.39 -35.71 2.57
N PHE A 528 -47.15 -35.11 1.40
CA PHE A 528 -47.48 -35.69 0.09
C PHE A 528 -46.30 -35.53 -0.88
N LEU A 529 -46.01 -36.57 -1.64
CA LEU A 529 -45.19 -36.51 -2.84
C LEU A 529 -46.14 -36.45 -4.05
N ILE A 530 -45.90 -35.52 -4.97
CA ILE A 530 -46.81 -35.22 -6.07
C ILE A 530 -46.03 -35.12 -7.38
N SER A 531 -46.40 -35.94 -8.36
CA SER A 531 -45.79 -35.95 -9.71
C SER A 531 -46.74 -35.34 -10.73
N LEU A 532 -46.24 -34.48 -11.62
CA LEU A 532 -47.00 -33.89 -12.74
C LEU A 532 -46.49 -34.33 -14.11
N THR A 533 -47.42 -34.77 -14.96
CA THR A 533 -47.24 -34.91 -16.42
C THR A 533 -48.00 -33.82 -17.16
N ALA A 534 -47.52 -33.46 -18.35
CA ALA A 534 -48.21 -32.60 -19.31
C ALA A 534 -48.50 -33.33 -20.63
N ASP A 535 -48.34 -34.65 -20.67
CA ASP A 535 -48.77 -35.46 -21.80
C ASP A 535 -50.31 -35.38 -21.93
N PRO A 536 -50.88 -34.84 -23.03
CA PRO A 536 -52.32 -34.73 -23.21
C PRO A 536 -53.02 -36.09 -23.41
N ALA A 537 -52.27 -37.18 -23.56
CA ALA A 537 -52.82 -38.55 -23.53
C ALA A 537 -53.08 -39.06 -22.10
N GLU A 538 -52.45 -38.48 -21.08
CA GLU A 538 -52.55 -38.96 -19.70
C GLU A 538 -53.81 -38.48 -18.99
N LYS A 539 -54.58 -39.43 -18.45
CA LYS A 539 -55.91 -39.17 -17.86
C LYS A 539 -55.85 -38.62 -16.44
N THR A 540 -54.70 -38.73 -15.79
CA THR A 540 -54.42 -38.24 -14.45
C THR A 540 -53.13 -37.40 -14.48
N PRO A 541 -53.22 -36.11 -14.89
CA PRO A 541 -52.03 -35.29 -15.11
C PRO A 541 -51.27 -34.94 -13.82
N MET A 542 -51.93 -35.04 -12.67
CA MET A 542 -51.31 -35.04 -11.34
C MET A 542 -51.58 -36.36 -10.64
N VAL A 543 -50.54 -36.92 -10.00
CA VAL A 543 -50.64 -38.08 -9.10
C VAL A 543 -50.02 -37.69 -7.76
N ALA A 544 -50.81 -37.76 -6.68
CA ALA A 544 -50.33 -37.52 -5.32
C ALA A 544 -50.29 -38.81 -4.51
N GLN A 545 -49.16 -39.08 -3.88
CA GLN A 545 -48.94 -40.15 -2.92
C GLN A 545 -48.75 -39.53 -1.52
N ALA A 546 -49.63 -39.88 -0.58
CA ALA A 546 -49.47 -39.48 0.81
C ALA A 546 -48.33 -40.27 1.48
N VAL A 547 -47.41 -39.56 2.13
CA VAL A 547 -46.39 -40.11 3.04
C VAL A 547 -47.00 -40.32 4.42
N PHE A 548 -47.77 -39.33 4.91
CA PHE A 548 -48.68 -39.47 6.05
C PHE A 548 -49.81 -38.44 5.97
N TRP A 549 -50.95 -38.71 6.60
CA TRP A 549 -51.98 -37.69 6.89
C TRP A 549 -52.93 -38.17 7.99
N ASN A 550 -53.59 -37.24 8.68
CA ASN A 550 -54.61 -37.55 9.68
C ASN A 550 -55.95 -37.95 9.02
N GLN A 551 -56.08 -39.23 8.64
CA GLN A 551 -57.29 -39.82 8.03
C GLN A 551 -58.59 -39.51 8.79
N GLY A 552 -58.55 -39.49 10.13
CA GLY A 552 -59.72 -39.16 10.97
C GLY A 552 -60.03 -37.66 11.11
N ALA A 553 -59.20 -36.78 10.55
CA ALA A 553 -59.43 -35.33 10.55
C ALA A 553 -59.84 -34.82 9.16
N PHE A 554 -59.16 -35.27 8.10
CA PHE A 554 -59.47 -34.88 6.73
C PHE A 554 -59.21 -35.99 5.70
N ALA A 555 -60.01 -35.96 4.64
CA ALA A 555 -59.79 -36.72 3.41
C ALA A 555 -59.21 -35.80 2.33
N TRP A 556 -58.45 -36.36 1.40
CA TRP A 556 -57.85 -35.66 0.26
C TRP A 556 -58.11 -36.42 -1.03
N ARG A 557 -58.04 -35.74 -2.17
CA ARG A 557 -58.03 -36.32 -3.51
C ARG A 557 -57.30 -35.41 -4.50
N VAL A 558 -57.03 -35.94 -5.68
CA VAL A 558 -56.61 -35.15 -6.85
C VAL A 558 -57.75 -35.10 -7.86
N SER A 559 -57.91 -33.96 -8.55
CA SER A 559 -58.86 -33.80 -9.65
C SER A 559 -58.25 -32.93 -10.74
N GLY A 560 -57.79 -33.54 -11.84
CA GLY A 560 -56.99 -32.83 -12.83
C GLY A 560 -55.67 -32.36 -12.21
N TYR A 561 -55.48 -31.04 -12.14
CA TYR A 561 -54.32 -30.38 -11.52
C TYR A 561 -54.60 -29.85 -10.09
N ASP A 562 -55.80 -30.05 -9.56
CA ASP A 562 -56.20 -29.59 -8.23
C ASP A 562 -55.93 -30.64 -7.16
N PHE A 563 -55.24 -30.24 -6.09
CA PHE A 563 -55.18 -31.00 -4.85
C PHE A 563 -56.30 -30.52 -3.94
N GLN A 564 -57.24 -31.41 -3.63
CA GLN A 564 -58.48 -31.06 -2.96
C GLN A 564 -58.61 -31.78 -1.61
N VAL A 565 -59.11 -31.08 -0.61
CA VAL A 565 -59.34 -31.60 0.75
C VAL A 565 -60.79 -31.44 1.18
N ARG A 566 -61.22 -32.28 2.12
CA ARG A 566 -62.46 -32.12 2.88
C ARG A 566 -62.28 -32.61 4.31
N GLN A 567 -63.01 -32.04 5.26
CA GLN A 567 -62.88 -32.38 6.67
C GLN A 567 -64.27 -32.51 7.33
N GLU A 568 -64.39 -33.45 8.27
CA GLU A 568 -65.64 -33.69 9.03
C GLU A 568 -65.50 -33.35 10.52
N ALA A 569 -64.28 -33.15 11.01
CA ALA A 569 -63.99 -33.04 12.45
C ALA A 569 -64.56 -31.77 13.11
N THR A 570 -64.53 -30.63 12.42
CA THR A 570 -64.81 -29.30 12.98
C THR A 570 -65.70 -28.48 12.04
N ASP A 571 -66.37 -27.45 12.53
CA ASP A 571 -67.20 -26.57 11.72
C ASP A 571 -66.37 -25.86 10.63
N GLN A 572 -65.14 -25.46 10.99
CA GLN A 572 -64.11 -24.92 10.10
C GLN A 572 -62.71 -25.39 10.52
N MET A 573 -61.84 -25.64 9.55
CA MET A 573 -60.41 -25.93 9.73
C MET A 573 -59.59 -25.06 8.79
N GLN A 574 -58.56 -24.40 9.31
CA GLN A 574 -57.59 -23.67 8.52
C GLN A 574 -56.52 -24.65 8.05
N PHE A 575 -56.30 -24.74 6.73
CA PHE A 575 -55.24 -25.52 6.11
C PHE A 575 -54.17 -24.56 5.57
N VAL A 576 -52.89 -24.91 5.77
CA VAL A 576 -51.74 -24.22 5.18
C VAL A 576 -50.84 -25.26 4.52
N ALA A 577 -50.62 -25.15 3.21
CA ALA A 577 -49.71 -26.00 2.45
C ALA A 577 -48.40 -25.25 2.17
N ASN A 578 -47.26 -25.87 2.48
CA ASN A 578 -45.94 -25.48 1.99
C ASN A 578 -45.53 -26.44 0.88
N ILE A 579 -45.47 -25.96 -0.35
CA ILE A 579 -45.23 -26.74 -1.57
C ILE A 579 -43.77 -26.52 -1.99
N LEU A 580 -42.95 -27.56 -1.86
CA LEU A 580 -41.57 -27.57 -2.36
C LEU A 580 -41.51 -28.31 -3.70
N ARG A 581 -40.69 -27.84 -4.65
CA ARG A 581 -40.17 -28.70 -5.72
C ARG A 581 -39.05 -29.58 -5.16
N VAL A 582 -38.91 -30.80 -5.69
CA VAL A 582 -37.92 -31.82 -5.26
C VAL A 582 -36.84 -32.00 -6.31
#